data_AF-A0A316P0Y0-F1
#
_entry.id   AF-A0A316P0Y0-F1
#
_cell.length_a   1.000
_cell.length_b   1.000
_cell.length_c   1.000
_cell.angle_alpha   90.00
_cell.angle_beta   90.00
_cell.angle_gamma   90.00
#
_symmetry.space_group_name_H-M   'P 1'
#
loop_
_entity.id
_entity.type
_entity.pdbx_description
1 polymer ?
#
loop_
_entity_poly.entity_id
_entity_poly.type
_entity_poly.pdbx_seq_one_letter_code
_entity_poly.pdbx_strand_id
1 'polypeptide(L)'
;MNINHATVEEATGDKLQAIFTRQKSLMDKYHDIELRSGLLQTEDCPVNLDDKRGQARIKDFSWRVTEELGEALDAKATKDHYQEELIDGLHFLTELTILAGKDYHNILPEGTALYHNDQLEDLVENAKECISRNGDNLSYWVSKFIENLGMMCNCLKNKPWKQSMMKTDQNAFYGRLAEVWVLYITLLVVSGMDADSIAITYLKKSQVNKFRIRSAY
;
A
#
# COMPACT_ATOMS: atom_id res chain seq x y z
N MET A 1 14.62 -17.17 3.52
CA MET A 1 14.13 -17.02 4.92
C MET A 1 12.62 -16.85 4.85
N ASN A 2 11.85 -17.64 5.58
CA ASN A 2 10.38 -17.54 5.67
C ASN A 2 10.01 -16.56 6.81
N ILE A 3 8.85 -15.90 6.75
CA ILE A 3 8.33 -15.00 7.79
C ILE A 3 8.32 -15.65 9.19
N ASN A 4 8.21 -16.98 9.26
CA ASN A 4 8.26 -17.77 10.49
C ASN A 4 9.61 -17.73 11.22
N HIS A 5 10.68 -17.29 10.55
CA HIS A 5 12.01 -17.10 11.15
C HIS A 5 12.30 -15.65 11.53
N ALA A 6 11.39 -14.72 11.20
CA ALA A 6 11.53 -13.31 11.56
C ALA A 6 11.15 -13.10 13.03
N THR A 7 11.94 -12.29 13.73
CA THR A 7 11.65 -11.91 15.12
C THR A 7 10.42 -11.02 15.18
N VAL A 8 9.48 -11.35 16.07
CA VAL A 8 8.32 -10.48 16.35
C VAL A 8 8.83 -9.15 16.86
N GLU A 9 8.33 -8.07 16.27
CA GLU A 9 8.59 -6.70 16.68
C GLU A 9 7.24 -6.05 16.95
N GLU A 10 7.02 -5.63 18.19
CA GLU A 10 5.84 -4.84 18.54
C GLU A 10 6.14 -3.37 18.26
N ALA A 11 5.25 -2.72 17.51
CA ALA A 11 5.35 -1.28 17.28
C ALA A 11 4.97 -0.54 18.57
N THR A 12 5.89 0.25 19.11
CA THR A 12 5.61 1.15 20.23
C THR A 12 5.08 2.49 19.69
N GLY A 13 3.85 2.87 20.04
CA GLY A 13 3.20 4.09 19.56
C GLY A 13 2.29 3.82 18.36
N ASP A 14 2.23 4.76 17.41
CA ASP A 14 1.39 4.66 16.21
C ASP A 14 1.93 3.57 15.26
N LYS A 15 1.17 2.49 15.09
CA LYS A 15 1.54 1.36 14.21
C LYS A 15 1.65 1.77 12.75
N LEU A 16 0.81 2.68 12.28
CA LEU A 16 0.88 3.17 10.91
C LEU A 16 2.15 3.99 10.69
N GLN A 17 2.53 4.82 11.67
CA GLN A 17 3.81 5.52 11.64
C GLN A 17 4.99 4.54 11.58
N ALA A 18 4.94 3.44 12.33
CA ALA A 18 5.98 2.41 12.30
C ALA A 18 6.09 1.73 10.92
N ILE A 19 4.94 1.43 10.28
CA ILE A 19 4.85 0.90 8.90
C ILE A 19 5.52 1.85 7.91
N PHE A 20 5.15 3.13 7.90
CA PHE A 20 5.72 4.12 6.97
C PHE A 20 7.21 4.34 7.20
N THR A 21 7.64 4.42 8.47
CA THR A 21 9.06 4.54 8.83
C THR A 21 9.86 3.34 8.34
N ARG A 22 9.30 2.14 8.49
CA ARG A 22 9.91 0.90 8.00
C ARG A 22 10.01 0.88 6.48
N GLN A 23 8.98 1.32 5.76
CA GLN A 23 9.00 1.36 4.29
C GLN A 23 10.01 2.37 3.76
N LYS A 24 10.09 3.58 4.32
CA LYS A 24 11.11 4.57 3.92
C LYS A 24 12.53 4.00 4.04
N SER A 25 12.83 3.33 5.16
CA SER A 25 14.13 2.65 5.35
C SER A 25 14.39 1.49 4.38
N LEU A 26 13.35 0.85 3.85
CA LEU A 26 13.47 -0.17 2.80
C LEU A 26 13.74 0.47 1.43
N MET A 27 12.98 1.52 1.08
CA MET A 27 13.08 2.22 -0.20
C MET A 27 14.50 2.71 -0.47
N ASP A 28 15.15 3.31 0.54
CA ASP A 28 16.55 3.77 0.44
C ASP A 28 17.52 2.66 0.00
N LYS A 29 17.20 1.39 0.29
CA LYS A 29 18.03 0.23 -0.10
C LYS A 29 17.65 -0.34 -1.46
N TYR A 30 16.38 -0.24 -1.84
CA TYR A 30 15.88 -0.73 -3.13
C TYR A 30 16.23 0.19 -4.30
N HIS A 31 16.33 1.49 -4.04
CA HIS A 31 16.61 2.51 -5.06
C HIS A 31 17.82 2.13 -5.94
N ASP A 32 18.94 1.79 -5.31
CA ASP A 32 20.17 1.38 -6.01
C ASP A 32 19.99 0.08 -6.83
N ILE A 33 19.11 -0.83 -6.39
CA ILE A 33 18.86 -2.11 -7.05
C ILE A 33 18.03 -1.90 -8.31
N GLU A 34 16.93 -1.15 -8.21
CA GLU A 34 16.06 -0.84 -9.35
C GLU A 34 16.77 0.03 -10.39
N LEU A 35 17.63 0.95 -9.95
CA LEU A 35 18.47 1.73 -10.83
C LEU A 35 19.42 0.83 -11.63
N ARG A 36 20.10 -0.11 -10.95
CA ARG A 36 21.01 -1.06 -11.62
C ARG A 36 20.30 -2.06 -12.53
N SER A 37 19.07 -2.45 -12.23
CA SER A 37 18.29 -3.37 -13.07
C SER A 37 17.68 -2.69 -14.30
N GLY A 38 17.67 -1.35 -14.34
CA GLY A 38 17.06 -0.57 -15.42
C GLY A 38 15.54 -0.50 -15.35
N LEU A 39 14.95 -0.92 -14.23
CA LEU A 39 13.49 -0.91 -14.01
C LEU A 39 13.00 0.32 -13.24
N LEU A 40 13.91 1.20 -12.79
CA LEU A 40 13.55 2.46 -12.14
C LEU A 40 13.05 3.48 -13.16
N GLN A 41 11.77 3.88 -13.07
CA GLN A 41 11.17 4.84 -14.00
C GLN A 41 11.61 6.29 -13.74
N THR A 42 11.80 6.66 -12.47
CA THR A 42 12.37 7.94 -12.04
C THR A 42 13.04 7.78 -10.68
N GLU A 43 14.07 8.58 -10.42
CA GLU A 43 14.74 8.66 -9.12
C GLU A 43 14.01 9.58 -8.13
N ASP A 44 13.04 10.37 -8.60
CA ASP A 44 12.30 11.34 -7.77
C ASP A 44 11.48 10.65 -6.67
N CYS A 45 11.65 11.12 -5.42
CA CYS A 45 10.82 10.73 -4.29
C CYS A 45 10.63 11.94 -3.35
N PRO A 46 9.42 12.51 -3.22
CA PRO A 46 8.20 12.13 -3.94
C PRO A 46 8.26 12.47 -5.44
N VAL A 47 7.45 11.77 -6.24
CA VAL A 47 7.36 12.01 -7.67
C VAL A 47 6.54 13.26 -7.99
N ASN A 48 6.83 13.92 -9.10
CA ASN A 48 5.95 14.93 -9.65
C ASN A 48 4.75 14.26 -10.34
N LEU A 49 3.54 14.44 -9.80
CA LEU A 49 2.30 13.88 -10.37
C LEU A 49 1.92 14.48 -11.73
N ASP A 50 2.48 15.63 -12.13
CA ASP A 50 2.33 16.18 -13.48
C ASP A 50 3.38 15.64 -14.46
N ASP A 51 4.42 14.95 -13.99
CA ASP A 51 5.45 14.36 -14.83
C ASP A 51 5.09 12.95 -15.31
N LYS A 52 5.45 12.63 -16.56
CA LYS A 52 5.13 11.34 -17.17
C LYS A 52 5.84 10.17 -16.47
N ARG A 53 7.08 10.32 -16.03
CA ARG A 53 7.83 9.26 -15.34
C ARG A 53 7.31 9.09 -13.92
N GLY A 54 7.00 10.19 -13.23
CA GLY A 54 6.33 10.14 -11.93
C GLY A 54 4.99 9.39 -12.00
N GLN A 55 4.15 9.73 -12.97
CA GLN A 55 2.89 9.02 -13.19
C GLN A 55 3.09 7.55 -13.60
N ALA A 56 4.13 7.24 -14.37
CA ALA A 56 4.45 5.85 -14.74
C ALA A 56 4.86 5.04 -13.50
N ARG A 57 5.65 5.63 -12.60
CA ARG A 57 6.07 5.02 -11.35
C ARG A 57 4.87 4.71 -10.43
N ILE A 58 3.93 5.64 -10.27
CA ILE A 58 2.71 5.37 -9.48
C ILE A 58 1.88 4.25 -10.08
N LYS A 59 1.72 4.22 -11.42
CA LYS A 59 0.96 3.15 -12.09
C LYS A 59 1.63 1.78 -11.97
N ASP A 60 2.96 1.74 -12.04
CA ASP A 60 3.76 0.54 -11.80
C ASP A 60 3.47 -0.02 -10.41
N PHE A 61 3.53 0.82 -9.38
CA PHE A 61 3.20 0.40 -8.01
C PHE A 61 1.74 -0.02 -7.84
N SER A 62 0.78 0.68 -8.47
CA SER A 62 -0.62 0.23 -8.46
C SER A 62 -0.79 -1.15 -9.08
N TRP A 63 0.00 -1.47 -10.11
CA TRP A 63 -0.01 -2.79 -10.72
C TRP A 63 0.59 -3.84 -9.79
N ARG A 64 1.73 -3.57 -9.14
CA ARG A 64 2.31 -4.45 -8.12
C ARG A 64 1.32 -4.76 -6.99
N VAL A 65 0.62 -3.75 -6.46
CA VAL A 65 -0.46 -3.96 -5.47
C VAL A 65 -1.58 -4.88 -6.01
N THR A 66 -1.89 -4.77 -7.30
CA THR A 66 -2.90 -5.62 -7.96
C THR A 66 -2.41 -7.06 -8.12
N GLU A 67 -1.14 -7.25 -8.46
CA GLU A 67 -0.51 -8.58 -8.56
C GLU A 67 -0.52 -9.29 -7.20
N GLU A 68 -0.08 -8.62 -6.13
CA GLU A 68 -0.10 -9.18 -4.77
C GLU A 68 -1.51 -9.52 -4.28
N LEU A 69 -2.52 -8.70 -4.61
CA LEU A 69 -3.91 -9.06 -4.33
C LEU A 69 -4.34 -10.31 -5.12
N GLY A 70 -3.86 -10.48 -6.36
CA GLY A 70 -4.07 -11.68 -7.15
C GLY A 70 -3.44 -12.92 -6.51
N GLU A 71 -2.18 -12.82 -6.09
CA GLU A 71 -1.46 -13.89 -5.38
C GLU A 71 -2.16 -14.28 -4.08
N ALA A 72 -2.62 -13.28 -3.31
CA ALA A 72 -3.43 -13.50 -2.11
C ALA A 72 -4.70 -14.29 -2.42
N LEU A 73 -5.45 -13.90 -3.46
CA LEU A 73 -6.70 -14.57 -3.83
C LEU A 73 -6.48 -16.01 -4.32
N ASP A 74 -5.35 -16.30 -4.98
CA ASP A 74 -4.93 -17.66 -5.35
C ASP A 74 -4.56 -18.49 -4.10
N ALA A 75 -3.89 -17.87 -3.12
CA ALA A 75 -3.49 -18.47 -1.86
C ALA A 75 -4.61 -18.61 -0.81
N LYS A 76 -5.86 -18.26 -1.12
CA LYS A 76 -6.98 -18.15 -0.16
C LYS A 76 -7.24 -19.42 0.67
N ALA A 77 -6.89 -20.61 0.16
CA ALA A 77 -7.03 -21.86 0.89
C ALA A 77 -6.08 -21.99 2.11
N THR A 78 -5.00 -21.20 2.14
CA THR A 78 -3.98 -21.22 3.20
C THR A 78 -3.96 -19.87 3.90
N LYS A 79 -4.61 -19.76 5.06
CA LYS A 79 -4.83 -18.48 5.75
C LYS A 79 -3.55 -17.66 5.94
N ASP A 80 -2.49 -18.29 6.42
CA ASP A 80 -1.23 -17.59 6.70
C ASP A 80 -0.58 -17.05 5.43
N HIS A 81 -0.58 -17.84 4.35
CA HIS A 81 -0.05 -17.40 3.05
C HIS A 81 -0.92 -16.30 2.45
N TYR A 82 -2.24 -16.46 2.52
CA TYR A 82 -3.20 -15.44 2.06
C TYR A 82 -2.96 -14.08 2.74
N GLN A 83 -2.80 -14.07 4.07
CA GLN A 83 -2.53 -12.85 4.83
C GLN A 83 -1.13 -12.30 4.55
N GLU A 84 -0.13 -13.16 4.31
CA GLU A 84 1.21 -12.73 3.93
C GLU A 84 1.23 -11.99 2.58
N GLU A 85 0.56 -12.51 1.54
CA GLU A 85 0.49 -11.83 0.23
C GLU A 85 -0.31 -10.52 0.29
N LEU A 86 -1.37 -10.45 1.13
CA LEU A 86 -2.04 -9.16 1.39
C LEU A 86 -1.12 -8.13 2.06
N ILE A 87 -0.15 -8.58 2.86
CA ILE A 87 0.83 -7.70 3.48
C ILE A 87 1.92 -7.27 2.47
N ASP A 88 2.26 -8.11 1.50
CA ASP A 88 3.11 -7.69 0.37
C ASP A 88 2.44 -6.59 -0.46
N GLY A 89 1.14 -6.71 -0.74
CA GLY A 89 0.41 -5.63 -1.38
C GLY A 89 0.33 -4.36 -0.52
N LEU A 90 0.27 -4.48 0.82
CA LEU A 90 0.36 -3.32 1.73
C LEU A 90 1.74 -2.63 1.64
N HIS A 91 2.83 -3.38 1.47
CA HIS A 91 4.16 -2.81 1.25
C HIS A 91 4.19 -1.91 0.01
N PHE A 92 3.65 -2.41 -1.12
CA PHE A 92 3.59 -1.61 -2.35
C PHE A 92 2.63 -0.43 -2.24
N LEU A 93 1.49 -0.57 -1.56
CA LEU A 93 0.57 0.56 -1.34
C LEU A 93 1.21 1.65 -0.47
N THR A 94 1.98 1.25 0.55
CA THR A 94 2.72 2.18 1.41
C THR A 94 3.77 2.95 0.61
N GLU A 95 4.55 2.26 -0.23
CA GLU A 95 5.54 2.90 -1.08
C GLU A 95 4.92 3.81 -2.15
N LEU A 96 3.84 3.38 -2.79
CA LEU A 96 3.04 4.21 -3.70
C LEU A 96 2.65 5.53 -3.03
N THR A 97 2.22 5.45 -1.78
CA THR A 97 1.76 6.61 -1.00
C THR A 97 2.91 7.57 -0.69
N ILE A 98 4.06 7.04 -0.31
CA ILE A 98 5.29 7.84 -0.10
C ILE A 98 5.71 8.52 -1.41
N LEU A 99 5.71 7.77 -2.52
CA LEU A 99 6.01 8.29 -3.85
C LEU A 99 5.03 9.40 -4.26
N ALA A 100 3.76 9.28 -3.89
CA ALA A 100 2.74 10.31 -4.12
C ALA A 100 2.90 11.57 -3.23
N GLY A 101 3.91 11.63 -2.35
CA GLY A 101 4.13 12.75 -1.44
C GLY A 101 3.24 12.75 -0.22
N LYS A 102 2.67 11.60 0.13
CA LYS A 102 1.85 11.40 1.33
C LYS A 102 2.58 10.56 2.36
N ASP A 103 2.12 10.65 3.60
CA ASP A 103 2.70 10.01 4.78
C ASP A 103 1.58 9.61 5.74
N TYR A 104 1.89 8.79 6.75
CA TYR A 104 0.89 8.22 7.67
C TYR A 104 -0.14 9.25 8.15
N HIS A 105 0.30 10.42 8.60
CA HIS A 105 -0.55 11.49 9.16
C HIS A 105 -1.39 12.30 8.14
N ASN A 106 -1.27 12.03 6.84
CA ASN A 106 -1.96 12.82 5.81
C ASN A 106 -2.54 11.99 4.65
N ILE A 107 -2.65 10.66 4.84
CA ILE A 107 -3.36 9.78 3.89
C ILE A 107 -4.88 9.93 3.98
N LEU A 108 -5.42 10.20 5.17
CA LEU A 108 -6.84 10.44 5.38
C LEU A 108 -7.18 11.91 5.11
N PRO A 109 -8.39 12.24 4.62
CA PRO A 109 -8.82 13.62 4.46
C PRO A 109 -8.76 14.39 5.78
N GLU A 110 -8.46 15.68 5.69
CA GLU A 110 -8.51 16.59 6.84
C GLU A 110 -9.91 16.52 7.49
N GLY A 111 -9.94 16.32 8.81
CA GLY A 111 -11.18 16.20 9.58
C GLY A 111 -11.71 14.78 9.74
N THR A 112 -11.02 13.75 9.21
CA THR A 112 -11.29 12.36 9.61
C THR A 112 -11.05 12.24 11.12
N ALA A 113 -12.06 11.78 11.86
CA ALA A 113 -11.94 11.60 13.30
C ALA A 113 -10.88 10.55 13.60
N LEU A 114 -9.83 10.97 14.30
CA LEU A 114 -8.84 10.08 14.89
C LEU A 114 -9.33 9.76 16.30
N TYR A 115 -9.81 8.53 16.49
CA TYR A 115 -10.41 8.08 17.76
C TYR A 115 -9.33 7.55 18.70
N HIS A 116 -8.20 7.12 18.14
CA HIS A 116 -7.10 6.52 18.85
C HIS A 116 -5.80 7.34 18.69
N ASN A 117 -4.83 7.08 19.58
CA ASN A 117 -3.46 7.58 19.41
C ASN A 117 -2.69 6.77 18.35
N ASP A 118 -3.37 5.91 17.59
CA ASP A 118 -2.84 4.99 16.61
C ASP A 118 -3.72 5.03 15.35
N GLN A 119 -3.18 5.55 14.26
CA GLN A 119 -3.94 5.75 13.03
C GLN A 119 -4.26 4.44 12.29
N LEU A 120 -3.52 3.36 12.57
CA LEU A 120 -3.85 2.05 12.03
C LEU A 120 -5.10 1.49 12.71
N GLU A 121 -5.23 1.70 14.03
CA GLU A 121 -6.44 1.33 14.77
C GLU A 121 -7.66 2.11 14.25
N ASP A 122 -7.51 3.41 14.00
CA ASP A 122 -8.59 4.22 13.42
C ASP A 122 -9.05 3.70 12.05
N LEU A 123 -8.11 3.30 11.18
CA LEU A 123 -8.44 2.70 9.89
C LEU A 123 -9.15 1.35 10.03
N VAL A 124 -8.74 0.53 11.00
CA VAL A 124 -9.37 -0.77 11.27
C VAL A 124 -10.77 -0.61 11.84
N GLU A 125 -11.01 0.36 12.72
CA GLU A 125 -12.36 0.67 13.21
C GLU A 125 -13.26 1.21 12.09
N ASN A 126 -12.73 2.08 11.23
CA ASN A 126 -13.46 2.54 10.05
C ASN A 126 -13.81 1.37 9.11
N ALA A 127 -12.89 0.44 8.89
CA ALA A 127 -13.15 -0.78 8.12
C ALA A 127 -14.26 -1.63 8.74
N LYS A 128 -14.28 -1.81 10.07
CA LYS A 128 -15.36 -2.53 10.78
C LYS A 128 -16.72 -1.84 10.60
N GLU A 129 -16.78 -0.51 10.65
CA GLU A 129 -18.02 0.22 10.34
C GLU A 129 -18.48 0.00 8.90
N CYS A 130 -17.55 0.07 7.94
CA CYS A 130 -17.80 -0.19 6.53
C CYS A 130 -18.37 -1.60 6.29
N ILE A 131 -17.79 -2.61 6.95
CA ILE A 131 -18.25 -4.01 6.92
C ILE A 131 -19.63 -4.13 7.56
N SER A 132 -19.87 -3.51 8.71
CA SER A 132 -21.19 -3.54 9.36
C SER A 132 -22.30 -2.96 8.49
N ARG A 133 -21.99 -1.97 7.64
CA ARG A 133 -22.97 -1.32 6.75
C ARG A 133 -23.19 -2.07 5.43
N ASN A 134 -22.14 -2.69 4.88
CA ASN A 134 -22.16 -3.24 3.51
C ASN A 134 -22.02 -4.77 3.45
N GLY A 135 -21.77 -5.43 4.59
CA GLY A 135 -21.46 -6.86 4.68
C GLY A 135 -19.97 -7.18 4.49
N ASP A 136 -19.60 -8.44 4.71
CA ASP A 136 -18.22 -8.96 4.68
C ASP A 136 -17.90 -9.72 3.38
N ASN A 137 -18.72 -9.57 2.34
CA ASN A 137 -18.52 -10.29 1.09
C ASN A 137 -17.19 -9.89 0.42
N LEU A 138 -16.23 -10.81 0.38
CA LEU A 138 -14.89 -10.53 -0.15
C LEU A 138 -14.93 -10.04 -1.60
N SER A 139 -15.73 -10.66 -2.48
CA SER A 139 -15.80 -10.28 -3.89
C SER A 139 -16.30 -8.86 -4.09
N TYR A 140 -17.20 -8.38 -3.23
CA TYR A 140 -17.65 -7.00 -3.20
C TYR A 140 -16.48 -6.05 -2.88
N TRP A 141 -15.74 -6.32 -1.81
CA TRP A 141 -14.62 -5.46 -1.38
C TRP A 141 -13.46 -5.46 -2.39
N VAL A 142 -13.13 -6.62 -2.97
CA VAL A 142 -12.14 -6.72 -4.05
C VAL A 142 -12.56 -5.89 -5.26
N SER A 143 -13.84 -5.99 -5.66
CA SER A 143 -14.36 -5.21 -6.79
C SER A 143 -14.27 -3.70 -6.51
N LYS A 144 -14.63 -3.26 -5.30
CA LYS A 144 -14.56 -1.85 -4.89
C LYS A 144 -13.13 -1.33 -4.82
N PHE A 145 -12.21 -2.14 -4.33
CA PHE A 145 -10.79 -1.82 -4.28
C PHE A 145 -10.21 -1.62 -5.69
N ILE A 146 -10.41 -2.58 -6.59
CA ILE A 146 -9.91 -2.50 -7.98
C ILE A 146 -10.54 -1.32 -8.72
N GLU A 147 -11.84 -1.08 -8.55
CA GLU A 147 -12.53 0.08 -9.10
C GLU A 147 -11.86 1.39 -8.66
N ASN A 148 -11.64 1.59 -7.36
CA ASN A 148 -11.05 2.83 -6.84
C ASN A 148 -9.55 2.97 -7.17
N LEU A 149 -8.78 1.88 -7.16
CA LEU A 149 -7.37 1.90 -7.57
C LEU A 149 -7.24 2.28 -9.07
N GLY A 150 -8.12 1.72 -9.91
CA GLY A 150 -8.20 2.06 -11.33
C GLY A 150 -8.60 3.53 -11.55
N MET A 151 -9.56 4.04 -10.77
CA MET A 151 -9.99 5.43 -10.84
C MET A 151 -8.95 6.41 -10.26
N MET A 152 -8.19 6.03 -9.24
CA MET A 152 -7.01 6.76 -8.78
C MET A 152 -5.99 6.89 -9.92
N CYS A 153 -5.67 5.78 -10.60
CA CYS A 153 -4.76 5.77 -11.75
C CYS A 153 -5.34 6.52 -12.97
N ASN A 154 -6.66 6.66 -13.08
CA ASN A 154 -7.31 7.43 -14.13
C ASN A 154 -7.03 8.94 -14.01
N CYS A 155 -6.82 9.45 -12.79
CA CYS A 155 -6.40 10.83 -12.56
C CYS A 155 -5.03 11.11 -13.21
N LEU A 156 -4.17 10.09 -13.29
CA LEU A 156 -2.85 10.15 -13.93
C LEU A 156 -3.00 10.05 -15.46
N LYS A 157 -2.86 11.19 -16.13
CA LYS A 157 -3.17 11.34 -17.56
C LYS A 157 -2.09 10.87 -18.52
N ASN A 158 -0.99 10.30 -18.03
CA ASN A 158 0.07 9.72 -18.84
C ASN A 158 -0.46 8.53 -19.64
N LYS A 159 -0.44 8.69 -20.96
CA LYS A 159 -0.73 7.65 -21.95
C LYS A 159 0.41 7.68 -22.98
N PRO A 160 1.01 6.53 -23.34
CA PRO A 160 2.15 6.48 -24.26
C PRO A 160 1.90 7.17 -25.61
N TRP A 161 0.64 7.23 -26.07
CA TRP A 161 0.24 7.83 -27.34
C TRP A 161 -0.14 9.32 -27.25
N LYS A 162 -0.15 9.94 -26.06
CA LYS A 162 -0.47 11.36 -25.92
C LYS A 162 0.78 12.21 -26.08
N GLN A 163 0.70 13.20 -26.97
CA GLN A 163 1.80 14.14 -27.23
C GLN A 163 1.74 15.40 -26.35
N SER A 164 0.56 15.77 -25.83
CA SER A 164 0.38 16.89 -24.90
C SER A 164 0.32 16.40 -23.45
N MET A 165 1.02 17.12 -22.57
CA MET A 165 0.95 16.90 -21.13
C MET A 165 -0.36 17.49 -20.61
N MET A 166 -1.20 16.66 -19.98
CA MET A 166 -2.37 17.12 -19.24
C MET A 166 -2.03 17.13 -17.77
N LYS A 167 -2.36 18.22 -17.08
CA LYS A 167 -2.19 18.33 -15.63
C LYS A 167 -3.03 17.25 -14.93
N THR A 168 -2.46 16.69 -13.87
CA THR A 168 -3.16 15.74 -13.01
C THR A 168 -4.10 16.51 -12.09
N ASP A 169 -5.34 16.02 -11.96
CA ASP A 169 -6.23 16.49 -10.91
C ASP A 169 -5.78 15.88 -9.58
N GLN A 170 -4.89 16.61 -8.89
CA GLN A 170 -4.26 16.13 -7.66
C GLN A 170 -5.27 15.97 -6.53
N ASN A 171 -6.27 16.85 -6.42
CA ASN A 171 -7.30 16.74 -5.39
C ASN A 171 -8.12 15.46 -5.58
N ALA A 172 -8.57 15.19 -6.81
CA ALA A 172 -9.26 13.94 -7.11
C ALA A 172 -8.37 12.71 -6.89
N PHE A 173 -7.09 12.79 -7.26
CA PHE A 173 -6.11 11.72 -7.02
C PHE A 173 -5.96 11.41 -5.53
N TYR A 174 -5.73 12.43 -4.68
CA TYR A 174 -5.54 12.23 -3.24
C TYR A 174 -6.82 11.75 -2.54
N GLY A 175 -7.99 12.25 -2.94
CA GLY A 175 -9.26 11.73 -2.43
C GLY A 175 -9.46 10.24 -2.77
N ARG A 176 -9.05 9.81 -3.98
CA ARG A 176 -9.08 8.39 -4.36
C ARG A 176 -8.02 7.56 -3.65
N LEU A 177 -6.82 8.10 -3.42
CA LEU A 177 -5.78 7.41 -2.65
C LEU A 177 -6.24 7.13 -1.22
N ALA A 178 -6.92 8.09 -0.58
CA ALA A 178 -7.51 7.89 0.74
C ALA A 178 -8.54 6.74 0.75
N GLU A 179 -9.44 6.73 -0.25
CA GLU A 179 -10.43 5.66 -0.41
C GLU A 179 -9.79 4.29 -0.67
N VAL A 180 -8.70 4.25 -1.47
CA VAL A 180 -7.91 3.04 -1.70
C VAL A 180 -7.35 2.48 -0.40
N TRP A 181 -6.84 3.35 0.50
CA TRP A 181 -6.39 2.93 1.83
C TRP A 181 -7.52 2.34 2.68
N VAL A 182 -8.67 3.01 2.77
CA VAL A 182 -9.83 2.50 3.52
C VAL A 182 -10.26 1.13 2.99
N LEU A 183 -10.35 0.97 1.68
CA LEU A 183 -10.74 -0.29 1.04
C LEU A 183 -9.69 -1.39 1.26
N TYR A 184 -8.40 -1.06 1.20
CA TYR A 184 -7.35 -2.04 1.42
C TYR A 184 -7.28 -2.52 2.86
N ILE A 185 -7.41 -1.62 3.85
CA ILE A 185 -7.54 -2.01 5.25
C ILE A 185 -8.81 -2.84 5.46
N THR A 186 -9.91 -2.51 4.78
CA THR A 186 -11.13 -3.31 4.82
C THR A 186 -10.90 -4.74 4.32
N LEU A 187 -10.11 -4.94 3.24
CA LEU A 187 -9.73 -6.28 2.77
C LEU A 187 -8.93 -7.05 3.83
N LEU A 188 -7.97 -6.40 4.50
CA LEU A 188 -7.20 -7.01 5.59
C LEU A 188 -8.13 -7.42 6.76
N VAL A 189 -9.07 -6.56 7.15
CA VAL A 189 -10.03 -6.88 8.22
C VAL A 189 -10.97 -8.02 7.84
N VAL A 190 -11.50 -8.03 6.61
CA VAL A 190 -12.32 -9.14 6.08
C VAL A 190 -11.52 -10.44 6.01
N SER A 191 -10.20 -10.37 5.80
CA SER A 191 -9.30 -11.53 5.87
C SER A 191 -9.03 -12.03 7.30
N GLY A 192 -9.58 -11.36 8.31
CA GLY A 192 -9.45 -11.71 9.72
C GLY A 192 -8.19 -11.17 10.38
N MET A 193 -7.70 -10.01 9.94
CA MET A 193 -6.61 -9.28 10.58
C MET A 193 -7.13 -8.08 11.39
N ASP A 194 -6.42 -7.75 12.45
CA ASP A 194 -6.58 -6.56 13.29
C ASP A 194 -5.34 -5.66 13.18
N ALA A 195 -5.35 -4.49 13.83
CA ALA A 195 -4.24 -3.54 13.75
C ALA A 195 -2.90 -4.14 14.19
N ASP A 196 -2.90 -4.94 15.26
CA ASP A 196 -1.70 -5.60 15.78
C ASP A 196 -1.14 -6.63 14.79
N SER A 197 -1.98 -7.55 14.31
CA SER A 197 -1.56 -8.58 13.35
C SER A 197 -1.12 -7.99 12.02
N ILE A 198 -1.75 -6.89 11.55
CA ILE A 198 -1.27 -6.14 10.37
C ILE A 198 0.14 -5.61 10.62
N ALA A 199 0.34 -4.86 11.71
CA ALA A 199 1.63 -4.26 12.02
C ALA A 199 2.74 -5.30 12.21
N ILE A 200 2.47 -6.35 13.00
CA ILE A 200 3.43 -7.42 13.27
C ILE A 200 3.80 -8.16 11.99
N THR A 201 2.83 -8.52 11.15
CA THR A 201 3.09 -9.26 9.91
C THR A 201 3.87 -8.40 8.92
N TYR A 202 3.52 -7.12 8.79
CA TYR A 202 4.27 -6.16 7.98
C TYR A 202 5.73 -6.01 8.42
N LEU A 203 5.96 -5.83 9.72
CA LEU A 203 7.31 -5.66 10.26
C LEU A 203 8.17 -6.93 10.08
N LYS A 204 7.57 -8.12 10.25
CA LYS A 204 8.24 -9.39 9.95
C LYS A 204 8.56 -9.55 8.48
N LYS A 205 7.61 -9.26 7.58
CA LYS A 205 7.82 -9.35 6.14
C LYS A 205 8.90 -8.40 5.66
N SER A 206 8.93 -7.19 6.21
CA SER A 206 10.02 -6.24 5.98
C SER A 206 11.41 -6.80 6.35
N GLN A 207 11.52 -7.56 7.45
CA GLN A 207 12.79 -8.21 7.83
C GLN A 207 13.20 -9.26 6.78
N VAL A 208 12.25 -10.06 6.29
CA VAL A 208 12.50 -11.04 5.21
C VAL A 208 12.95 -10.34 3.94
N ASN A 209 12.33 -9.23 3.56
CA ASN A 209 12.70 -8.44 2.38
C ASN A 209 14.12 -7.85 2.54
N LYS A 210 14.46 -7.32 3.72
CA LYS A 210 15.85 -6.91 4.04
C LYS A 210 16.84 -8.07 3.91
N PHE A 211 16.46 -9.26 4.34
CA PHE A 211 17.30 -10.46 4.20
C PHE A 211 17.49 -10.83 2.72
N ARG A 212 16.42 -10.92 1.93
CA ARG A 212 16.47 -11.24 0.49
C ARG A 212 17.44 -10.34 -0.27
N ILE A 213 17.37 -9.03 0.00
CA ILE A 213 18.30 -8.02 -0.55
C ILE A 213 19.74 -8.31 -0.14
N ARG A 214 19.99 -8.49 1.16
CA ARG A 214 21.36 -8.73 1.69
C ARG A 214 21.97 -10.02 1.15
N SER A 215 21.14 -11.04 0.89
CA SER A 215 21.59 -12.33 0.36
C SER A 215 21.70 -12.36 -1.16
N ALA A 216 21.31 -11.30 -1.88
CA ALA A 216 21.21 -11.25 -3.34
C ALA A 216 20.42 -12.44 -3.92
N TYR A 217 19.33 -12.81 -3.25
CA TYR A 217 18.37 -13.79 -3.75
C TYR A 217 17.50 -13.16 -4.83
#